data_AF-A0A6H5GCY1-F1
#
_entry.id   AF-A0A6H5GCY1-F1
#
_cell.length_a   1.000
_cell.length_b   1.000
_cell.length_c   1.000
_cell.angle_alpha   90.00
_cell.angle_beta   90.00
_cell.angle_gamma   90.00
#
_symmetry.space_group_name_H-M   'P 1'
#
loop_
_entity.id
_entity.type
_entity.pdbx_description
1 polymer ?
#
loop_
_entity_poly.entity_id
_entity_poly.type
_entity_poly.pdbx_seq_one_letter_code
_entity_poly.pdbx_strand_id
1 'polypeptide(L)'
;MRTKLMFQGANNNLGEALQFLREYDNEASSMCTRVTEAQWLYATNITEQNRKRMVDALSLQAKLDRVSWQKVIQFSWSSLPDPMARRQLQMLALKGRAALPQEKQNEVRK
;
A
#
# COMPACT_ATOMS: atom_id res chain seq x y z
N MET A 1 -5.37 12.84 -27.02
CA MET A 1 -5.62 11.46 -26.56
C MET A 1 -4.74 11.20 -25.34
N ARG A 2 -5.30 10.90 -24.16
CA ARG A 2 -4.55 10.76 -22.91
C ARG A 2 -3.81 9.42 -22.85
N THR A 3 -2.52 9.41 -23.18
CA THR A 3 -1.59 8.34 -22.81
C THR A 3 -1.34 8.40 -21.31
N LYS A 4 -2.28 7.84 -20.53
CA LYS A 4 -2.05 7.55 -19.11
C LYS A 4 -1.06 6.40 -19.08
N LEU A 5 0.18 6.64 -18.68
CA LEU A 5 1.17 5.59 -18.40
C LEU A 5 0.59 4.64 -17.36
N MET A 6 -0.02 3.55 -17.85
CA MET A 6 -0.59 2.49 -17.05
C MET A 6 0.53 1.49 -16.79
N PHE A 7 1.06 1.49 -15.57
CA PHE A 7 1.89 0.38 -15.09
C PHE A 7 0.96 -0.79 -14.86
N GLN A 8 0.80 -1.59 -15.90
CA GLN A 8 0.02 -2.82 -15.89
C GLN A 8 0.82 -3.89 -16.62
N GLY A 9 0.78 -5.10 -16.08
CA GLY A 9 1.43 -6.26 -16.67
C GLY A 9 0.46 -7.00 -17.58
N ALA A 10 0.75 -8.26 -17.84
CA ALA A 10 -0.04 -9.10 -18.73
C ALA A 10 -1.07 -9.99 -17.99
N ASN A 11 -1.01 -10.08 -16.65
CA ASN A 11 -1.85 -11.01 -15.91
C ASN A 11 -3.32 -10.53 -15.85
N ASN A 12 -4.21 -11.19 -16.58
CA ASN A 12 -5.65 -10.91 -16.60
C ASN A 12 -6.48 -11.96 -15.87
N ASN A 13 -5.87 -12.79 -15.01
CA ASN A 13 -6.55 -13.81 -14.25
C ASN A 13 -7.40 -13.16 -13.13
N LEU A 14 -8.72 -13.22 -13.28
CA LEU A 14 -9.66 -12.67 -12.30
C LEU A 14 -9.56 -13.37 -10.93
N GLY A 15 -9.39 -14.70 -10.91
CA GLY A 15 -9.31 -15.46 -9.66
C GLY A 15 -8.12 -15.04 -8.81
N GLU A 16 -6.95 -14.90 -9.44
CA GLU A 16 -5.74 -14.41 -8.77
C GLU A 16 -5.88 -12.96 -8.30
N ALA A 17 -6.52 -12.11 -9.11
CA ALA A 17 -6.78 -10.72 -8.75
C ALA A 17 -7.68 -10.62 -7.50
N LEU A 18 -8.77 -11.39 -7.46
CA LEU A 18 -9.70 -11.41 -6.32
C LEU A 18 -9.05 -12.01 -5.06
N GLN A 19 -8.24 -13.05 -5.22
CA GLN A 19 -7.50 -13.64 -4.10
C GLN A 19 -6.51 -12.62 -3.50
N PHE A 20 -5.72 -11.97 -4.36
CA PHE A 20 -4.80 -10.91 -3.94
C PHE A 20 -5.53 -9.77 -3.23
N LEU A 21 -6.66 -9.30 -3.76
CA LEU A 21 -7.43 -8.20 -3.16
C LEU A 21 -7.94 -8.56 -1.75
N ARG A 22 -8.36 -9.82 -1.54
CA ARG A 22 -8.79 -10.31 -0.22
C ARG A 22 -7.65 -10.38 0.78
N GLU A 23 -6.50 -10.92 0.36
CA GLU A 23 -5.29 -10.97 1.19
C GLU A 23 -4.82 -9.56 1.55
N TYR A 24 -4.77 -8.67 0.57
CA TYR A 24 -4.41 -7.27 0.76
C TYR A 24 -5.35 -6.57 1.75
N ASP A 25 -6.67 -6.75 1.64
CA ASP A 25 -7.64 -6.12 2.53
C ASP A 25 -7.42 -6.52 4.00
N ASN A 26 -7.19 -7.81 4.26
CA ASN A 26 -6.89 -8.32 5.60
C ASN A 26 -5.58 -7.74 6.15
N GLU A 27 -4.50 -7.80 5.37
CA GLU A 27 -3.18 -7.31 5.80
C GLU A 27 -3.16 -5.79 5.99
N ALA A 28 -3.73 -5.05 5.05
CA ALA A 28 -3.79 -3.59 5.09
C ALA A 28 -4.64 -3.09 6.26
N SER A 29 -5.76 -3.76 6.57
CA SER A 29 -6.60 -3.42 7.72
C SER A 29 -5.85 -3.62 9.03
N SER A 30 -5.18 -4.75 9.20
CA SER A 30 -4.33 -5.01 10.38
C SER A 30 -3.22 -3.97 10.51
N MET A 31 -2.54 -3.64 9.40
CA MET A 31 -1.49 -2.64 9.40
C MET A 31 -2.01 -1.23 9.70
N CYS A 32 -3.19 -0.87 9.21
CA CYS A 32 -3.83 0.41 9.49
C CYS A 32 -4.09 0.57 10.99
N THR A 33 -4.67 -0.44 11.64
CA THR A 33 -4.88 -0.45 13.09
C THR A 33 -3.56 -0.25 13.83
N ARG A 34 -2.53 -1.04 13.49
CA ARG A 34 -1.21 -0.97 14.13
C ARG A 34 -0.55 0.41 14.00
N VAL A 35 -0.59 1.01 12.81
CA VAL A 35 -0.02 2.35 12.58
C VAL A 35 -0.80 3.40 13.37
N THR A 36 -2.14 3.33 13.32
CA THR A 36 -3.03 4.29 14.01
C THR A 36 -2.82 4.24 15.53
N GLU A 37 -2.75 3.04 16.11
CA GLU A 37 -2.45 2.86 17.53
C GLU A 37 -1.08 3.40 17.92
N ALA A 38 -0.05 3.15 17.12
CA ALA A 38 1.30 3.63 17.41
C ALA A 38 1.41 5.16 17.30
N GLN A 39 0.72 5.76 16.32
CA GLN A 39 0.61 7.22 16.18
C GLN A 39 -0.14 7.83 17.35
N TRP A 40 -1.29 7.23 17.74
CA TRP A 40 -2.07 7.68 18.88
C TRP A 40 -1.27 7.61 20.18
N LEU A 41 -0.55 6.51 20.41
CA LEU A 41 0.29 6.32 21.59
C LEU A 41 1.39 7.39 21.68
N TYR A 42 2.03 7.73 20.56
CA TYR A 42 3.02 8.81 20.55
C TYR A 42 2.37 10.19 20.76
N ALA A 43 1.26 10.49 20.09
CA ALA A 43 0.56 11.77 20.18
C ALA A 43 0.02 12.05 21.60
N THR A 44 -0.42 11.01 22.31
CA THR A 44 -0.94 11.10 23.68
C THR A 44 0.13 10.97 24.76
N ASN A 45 1.28 10.36 24.44
CA ASN A 45 2.40 10.21 25.35
C ASN A 45 3.73 10.33 24.59
N ILE A 46 4.21 11.58 24.49
CA ILE A 46 5.40 11.95 23.72
C ILE A 46 6.65 11.48 24.47
N THR A 47 7.15 10.31 24.09
CA THR A 47 8.43 9.75 24.56
C THR A 47 9.23 9.22 23.39
N GLU A 48 10.55 9.12 23.54
CA GLU A 48 11.43 8.57 22.50
C GLU A 48 11.10 7.11 22.18
N GLN A 49 10.70 6.33 23.19
CA GLN A 49 10.27 4.95 23.01
C GLN A 49 9.00 4.85 22.14
N ASN A 50 8.00 5.71 22.40
CA ASN A 50 6.76 5.73 21.62
C ASN A 50 7.01 6.29 20.20
N ARG A 51 7.91 7.26 20.05
CA ARG A 51 8.36 7.75 18.75
C ARG A 51 8.95 6.61 17.92
N LYS A 52 9.86 5.83 18.49
CA LYS A 52 10.47 4.68 17.82
C LYS A 52 9.43 3.64 17.40
N ARG A 53 8.47 3.30 18.27
CA ARG A 53 7.36 2.38 17.95
C ARG A 53 6.53 2.87 16.76
N MET A 54 6.20 4.17 16.72
CA MET A 54 5.48 4.78 15.61
C MET A 54 6.29 4.70 14.30
N VAL A 55 7.58 5.05 14.33
CA VAL A 55 8.46 4.99 13.15
C VAL A 55 8.59 3.55 12.62
N ASP A 56 8.72 2.57 13.51
CA ASP A 56 8.81 1.16 13.13
C ASP A 56 7.50 0.67 12.48
N ALA A 57 6.34 1.08 13.00
CA ALA A 57 5.04 0.76 12.40
C ALA A 57 4.87 1.37 10.99
N LEU A 58 5.24 2.64 10.83
CA LEU A 58 5.24 3.32 9.52
C LEU A 58 6.22 2.67 8.52
N SER A 59 7.38 2.23 9.00
CA SER A 59 8.36 1.49 8.20
C SER A 59 7.77 0.17 7.66
N LEU A 60 7.00 -0.55 8.47
CA LEU A 60 6.34 -1.78 8.05
C LEU A 60 5.21 -1.50 7.05
N GLN A 61 4.42 -0.45 7.26
CA GLN A 61 3.39 -0.05 6.31
C GLN A 61 3.99 0.29 4.94
N ALA A 62 5.10 1.03 4.90
CA ALA A 62 5.80 1.36 3.66
C ALA A 62 6.31 0.11 2.91
N LYS A 63 6.72 -0.94 3.64
CA LYS A 63 7.10 -2.23 3.02
C LYS A 63 5.89 -2.94 2.42
N LEU A 64 4.76 -2.98 3.13
CA LEU A 64 3.52 -3.54 2.61
C LEU A 64 3.11 -2.81 1.33
N ASP A 65 3.04 -1.48 1.36
CA ASP A 65 2.67 -0.67 0.18
C ASP A 65 3.55 -0.98 -1.03
N ARG A 66 4.87 -1.14 -0.83
CA ARG A 66 5.81 -1.48 -1.90
C ARG A 66 5.54 -2.87 -2.49
N VAL A 67 5.40 -3.88 -1.64
CA VAL A 67 5.18 -5.27 -2.09
C VAL A 67 3.82 -5.39 -2.78
N SER A 68 2.78 -4.80 -2.20
CA SER A 68 1.44 -4.77 -2.81
C SER A 68 1.46 -4.05 -4.16
N TRP A 69 2.17 -2.92 -4.27
CA TRP A 69 2.31 -2.22 -5.55
C TRP A 69 3.02 -3.08 -6.61
N GLN A 70 4.12 -3.74 -6.25
CA GLN A 70 4.84 -4.65 -7.15
C GLN A 70 3.96 -5.79 -7.65
N LYS A 71 3.04 -6.28 -6.83
CA LYS A 71 2.05 -7.29 -7.24
C LYS A 71 0.97 -6.70 -8.14
N VAL A 72 0.44 -5.53 -7.80
CA VAL A 72 -0.63 -4.85 -8.56
C VAL A 72 -0.20 -4.54 -9.99
N ILE A 73 1.04 -4.07 -10.21
CA ILE A 73 1.54 -3.74 -11.54
C ILE A 73 1.76 -4.97 -12.44
N GLN A 74 1.65 -6.19 -11.92
CA GLN A 74 1.70 -7.42 -12.73
C GLN A 74 0.34 -7.69 -13.41
N PHE A 75 -0.75 -7.17 -12.86
CA PHE A 75 -2.09 -7.37 -13.40
C PHE A 75 -2.39 -6.41 -14.56
N SER A 76 -3.02 -6.94 -15.61
CA SER A 76 -3.67 -6.20 -16.69
C SER A 76 -5.05 -5.74 -16.23
N TRP A 77 -5.10 -4.91 -15.18
CA TRP A 77 -6.35 -4.55 -14.51
C TRP A 77 -7.36 -3.85 -15.43
N SER A 78 -6.93 -3.13 -16.47
CA SER A 78 -7.85 -2.51 -17.45
C SER A 78 -8.73 -3.52 -18.18
N SER A 79 -8.25 -4.75 -18.31
CA SER A 79 -8.84 -5.83 -19.10
C SER A 79 -9.61 -6.85 -18.25
N LEU A 80 -9.63 -6.67 -16.92
CA LEU A 80 -10.37 -7.56 -16.04
C LEU A 80 -11.88 -7.39 -16.22
N PRO A 81 -12.66 -8.48 -16.31
CA PRO A 81 -14.10 -8.40 -16.55
C PRO A 81 -14.86 -7.78 -15.37
N ASP A 82 -14.38 -7.94 -14.15
CA ASP A 82 -15.01 -7.36 -12.95
C ASP A 82 -14.65 -5.86 -12.79
N PRO A 83 -15.64 -4.95 -12.83
CA PRO A 83 -15.42 -3.53 -12.63
C PRO A 83 -14.97 -3.17 -11.20
N MET A 84 -15.34 -3.95 -10.18
CA MET A 84 -14.94 -3.70 -8.79
C MET A 84 -13.47 -4.03 -8.57
N ALA A 85 -13.04 -5.24 -8.95
CA ALA A 85 -11.63 -5.61 -8.90
C ALA A 85 -10.75 -4.62 -9.67
N ARG A 86 -11.18 -4.19 -10.86
CA ARG A 86 -10.48 -3.18 -11.67
C ARG A 86 -10.29 -1.87 -10.91
N ARG A 87 -11.35 -1.36 -10.28
CA ARG A 87 -11.31 -0.10 -9.52
C ARG A 87 -10.35 -0.22 -8.34
N GLN A 88 -10.42 -1.30 -7.57
CA GLN A 88 -9.55 -1.52 -6.42
C GLN A 88 -8.08 -1.60 -6.84
N LEU A 89 -7.74 -2.42 -7.84
CA LEU A 89 -6.36 -2.52 -8.36
C LEU A 89 -5.85 -1.20 -8.91
N GLN A 90 -6.68 -0.43 -9.63
CA GLN A 90 -6.29 0.89 -10.12
C GLN A 90 -5.94 1.85 -8.96
N MET A 91 -6.72 1.83 -7.87
CA MET A 91 -6.44 2.66 -6.69
C MET A 91 -5.11 2.28 -6.05
N LEU A 92 -4.82 0.98 -5.91
CA LEU A 92 -3.55 0.50 -5.37
C LEU A 92 -2.36 0.86 -6.27
N ALA A 93 -2.51 0.75 -7.59
CA ALA A 93 -1.49 1.12 -8.56
C ALA A 93 -1.14 2.62 -8.52
N LEU A 94 -2.13 3.47 -8.23
CA LEU A 94 -1.95 4.92 -8.09
C LEU A 94 -1.32 5.29 -6.74
N LYS A 95 -1.80 4.71 -5.64
CA LYS A 95 -1.27 4.98 -4.29
C LYS A 95 0.21 4.57 -4.15
N GLY A 96 0.59 3.42 -4.71
CA GLY A 96 1.98 2.95 -4.66
C GLY A 96 2.98 3.86 -5.40
N ARG A 97 2.54 4.70 -6.36
CA ARG A 97 3.41 5.74 -6.95
C ARG A 97 3.77 6.86 -5.96
N ALA A 98 2.88 7.12 -5.01
CA ALA A 98 3.04 8.16 -3.99
C ALA A 98 3.75 7.63 -2.73
N ALA A 99 3.97 6.32 -2.61
CA ALA A 99 4.77 5.75 -1.54
C ALA A 99 6.19 6.31 -1.65
N LEU A 100 6.56 7.17 -0.69
CA LEU A 100 7.80 7.94 -0.71
C LEU A 100 9.03 7.03 -0.96
N PRO A 101 9.98 7.43 -1.82
CA PRO A 101 11.28 6.77 -1.91
C PRO A 101 11.93 6.67 -0.52
N GLN A 102 12.63 5.57 -0.26
CA GLN A 102 13.18 5.22 1.05
C GLN A 102 14.09 6.33 1.65
N GLU A 103 14.71 7.14 0.79
CA GLU A 103 15.51 8.31 1.16
C GLU A 103 14.67 9.38 1.90
N LYS A 104 13.47 9.71 1.40
CA LYS A 104 12.58 10.69 2.05
C LYS A 104 11.91 10.15 3.30
N GLN A 105 11.77 8.82 3.41
CA GLN A 105 11.31 8.19 4.64
C GLN A 105 12.33 8.35 5.77
N ASN A 106 13.63 8.46 5.46
CA ASN A 106 14.68 8.67 6.45
C ASN A 106 14.75 10.14 6.93
N GLU A 107 14.28 11.10 6.14
CA GLU A 107 14.23 12.51 6.53
C GLU A 107 13.20 12.75 7.64
N VAL A 108 12.06 12.05 7.61
CA VAL A 108 11.05 12.11 8.68
C VAL A 108 11.54 11.43 9.98
N ARG A 109 12.63 10.63 9.90
CA ARG A 109 13.20 9.90 11.05
C ARG A 109 14.23 10.69 11.86
N LYS A 110 14.67 11.84 11.35
CA LYS A 110 15.55 12.80 12.06
C LYS A 110 14.72 13.71 12.95
#